data_AF-A0A2G5CUM2-F1
#
_entry.id   AF-A0A2G5CUM2-F1
#
_cell.length_a   1.000
_cell.length_b   1.000
_cell.length_c   1.000
_cell.angle_alpha   90.00
_cell.angle_beta   90.00
_cell.angle_gamma   90.00
#
_symmetry.space_group_name_H-M   'P 1'
#
loop_
_entity.id
_entity.type
_entity.pdbx_description
1 polymer ?
#
loop_
_entity_poly.entity_id
_entity_poly.type
_entity_poly.pdbx_seq_one_letter_code
_entity_poly.pdbx_strand_id
1 'polypeptide(L)'
;MYKKYDKPQDQDLCPISKPLSCPVNCFRTDPVCGEDGNTYWCGCADAHCSGTRVAKLGFCEVGNGGNGPVSGQALLLVHIVWLIVLGFSVLFGLF
;
A
#
# COMPACT_ATOMS: atom_id res chain seq x y z
N MET A 1 -25.01 -36.68 4.80
CA MET A 1 -24.70 -35.50 3.97
C MET A 1 -24.29 -34.37 4.91
N TYR A 2 -23.00 -34.19 5.17
CA TYR A 2 -22.57 -33.08 6.02
C TYR A 2 -22.62 -31.80 5.19
N LYS A 3 -23.66 -30.98 5.36
CA LYS A 3 -23.47 -29.54 5.16
C LYS A 3 -23.04 -29.01 6.51
N LYS A 4 -21.72 -28.91 6.67
CA LYS A 4 -21.08 -28.18 7.75
C LYS A 4 -21.70 -26.77 7.69
N TYR A 5 -22.55 -26.45 8.66
CA TYR A 5 -22.93 -25.08 8.94
C TYR A 5 -21.63 -24.40 9.34
N ASP A 6 -21.01 -23.73 8.39
CA ASP A 6 -19.81 -22.93 8.61
C ASP A 6 -20.25 -21.71 9.43
N LYS A 7 -19.69 -21.65 10.63
CA LYS A 7 -19.90 -20.64 11.65
C LYS A 7 -19.83 -19.24 11.01
N PRO A 8 -20.71 -18.29 11.32
CA PRO A 8 -20.46 -16.90 10.97
C PRO A 8 -19.26 -16.45 11.83
N GLN A 9 -18.05 -16.61 11.30
CA GLN A 9 -16.86 -16.02 11.87
C GLN A 9 -16.93 -14.53 11.51
N ASP A 10 -17.40 -13.77 12.49
CA ASP A 10 -17.53 -12.32 12.55
C ASP A 10 -16.26 -11.51 12.18
N GLN A 11 -15.19 -12.12 11.64
CA GLN A 11 -13.94 -11.43 11.27
C GLN A 11 -13.20 -11.97 10.03
N ASP A 12 -13.84 -12.71 9.12
CA ASP A 12 -13.23 -13.06 7.83
C ASP A 12 -13.61 -12.01 6.78
N LEU A 13 -12.82 -10.93 6.68
CA LEU A 13 -13.01 -9.83 5.70
C LEU A 13 -13.05 -10.36 4.25
N CYS A 14 -12.53 -11.56 4.01
CA CYS A 14 -12.51 -12.26 2.74
C CYS A 14 -12.80 -13.76 2.93
N PRO A 15 -13.84 -14.32 2.27
CA PRO A 15 -14.04 -15.76 2.27
C PRO A 15 -12.91 -16.44 1.50
N ILE A 16 -12.39 -17.56 2.05
CA ILE A 16 -11.37 -18.41 1.43
C ILE A 16 -11.98 -19.13 0.22
N SER A 17 -12.25 -18.36 -0.82
CA SER A 17 -12.61 -18.84 -2.14
C SER A 17 -11.31 -18.87 -2.93
N LYS A 18 -10.76 -20.08 -3.12
CA LYS A 18 -9.57 -20.22 -3.95
C LYS A 18 -9.91 -19.78 -5.37
N PRO A 19 -9.19 -18.81 -5.95
CA PRO A 19 -9.42 -18.38 -7.32
C PRO A 19 -9.20 -19.55 -8.29
N LEU A 20 -9.98 -19.57 -9.37
CA LEU A 20 -9.93 -20.65 -10.38
C LEU A 20 -8.61 -20.64 -11.17
N SER A 21 -7.97 -19.47 -11.26
CA SER A 21 -6.68 -19.26 -11.92
C SER A 21 -6.04 -17.96 -11.43
N CYS A 22 -4.72 -17.96 -11.31
CA CYS A 22 -3.91 -16.76 -11.08
C CYS A 22 -3.11 -16.45 -12.36
N PRO A 23 -2.97 -15.18 -12.80
CA PRO A 23 -3.46 -13.94 -12.18
C PRO A 23 -4.97 -13.72 -12.36
N VAL A 24 -5.60 -13.06 -11.39
CA VAL A 24 -7.03 -12.75 -11.43
C VAL A 24 -7.27 -11.56 -12.34
N ASN A 25 -8.22 -11.68 -13.27
CA ASN A 25 -8.62 -10.58 -14.13
C ASN A 25 -10.01 -10.08 -13.72
N CYS A 26 -10.08 -8.94 -13.06
CA CYS A 26 -11.33 -8.30 -12.65
C CYS A 26 -11.68 -7.14 -13.58
N PHE A 27 -12.93 -7.09 -14.04
CA PHE A 27 -13.43 -5.94 -14.82
C PHE A 27 -13.76 -4.73 -13.92
N ARG A 28 -14.16 -5.00 -12.68
CA ARG A 28 -14.45 -3.99 -11.66
C ARG A 28 -13.39 -4.07 -10.58
N THR A 29 -12.80 -2.92 -10.26
CA THR A 29 -11.86 -2.79 -9.15
C THR A 29 -12.58 -3.00 -7.84
N ASP A 30 -12.06 -3.91 -7.03
CA ASP A 30 -12.47 -4.19 -5.66
C ASP A 30 -11.21 -4.12 -4.77
N PRO A 31 -10.73 -2.91 -4.43
CA PRO A 31 -9.46 -2.75 -3.73
C PRO A 31 -9.54 -3.35 -2.32
N VAL A 32 -8.56 -4.16 -1.95
CA VAL A 32 -8.40 -4.69 -0.58
C VAL A 32 -6.96 -4.52 -0.11
N CYS A 33 -6.79 -4.33 1.20
CA CYS A 33 -5.48 -4.20 1.81
C CYS A 33 -5.02 -5.53 2.37
N GLY A 34 -3.91 -6.06 1.84
CA GLY A 34 -3.27 -7.24 2.38
C GLY A 34 -2.55 -6.97 3.71
N GLU A 35 -2.29 -8.02 4.49
CA GLU A 35 -1.46 -7.91 5.71
C GLU A 35 -0.01 -7.49 5.40
N ASP A 36 0.42 -7.67 4.16
CA ASP A 36 1.71 -7.26 3.61
C ASP A 36 1.77 -5.77 3.24
N GLY A 37 0.68 -5.02 3.44
CA GLY A 37 0.60 -3.58 3.16
C GLY A 37 0.44 -3.24 1.67
N ASN A 38 0.27 -4.25 0.81
CA ASN A 38 -0.03 -4.05 -0.60
C ASN A 38 -1.53 -3.96 -0.84
N THR A 39 -1.93 -3.08 -1.74
CA THR A 39 -3.33 -2.99 -2.21
C THR A 39 -3.53 -3.92 -3.40
N TYR A 40 -4.47 -4.85 -3.24
CA TYR A 40 -4.90 -5.79 -4.28
C TYR A 40 -6.16 -5.28 -4.96
N TRP A 41 -6.17 -5.21 -6.29
CA TRP A 41 -7.20 -4.50 -7.05
C TRP A 41 -8.38 -5.38 -7.43
N CYS A 42 -8.17 -6.69 -7.48
CA CYS A 42 -9.19 -7.68 -7.80
C CYS A 42 -9.76 -8.37 -6.55
N GLY A 43 -9.66 -7.71 -5.40
CA GLY A 43 -10.26 -8.13 -4.14
C GLY A 43 -9.58 -9.34 -3.51
N CYS A 44 -10.37 -10.08 -2.74
CA CYS A 44 -9.92 -11.24 -1.97
C CYS A 44 -9.23 -12.32 -2.83
N ALA A 45 -9.72 -12.52 -4.07
CA ALA A 45 -9.17 -13.52 -4.99
C ALA A 45 -7.71 -13.23 -5.35
N ASP A 46 -7.37 -11.95 -5.52
CA ASP A 46 -6.04 -11.48 -5.88
C ASP A 46 -5.07 -11.56 -4.69
N ALA A 47 -5.54 -11.14 -3.51
CA ALA A 47 -4.84 -11.34 -2.25
C ALA A 47 -4.51 -12.84 -2.01
N HIS A 48 -5.49 -13.72 -2.23
CA HIS A 48 -5.30 -15.17 -2.13
C HIS A 48 -4.33 -15.73 -3.17
N CYS A 49 -4.32 -15.21 -4.41
CA CYS A 49 -3.33 -15.58 -5.42
C CYS A 49 -1.90 -15.23 -4.98
N SER A 50 -1.74 -14.12 -4.25
CA SER A 50 -0.46 -13.71 -3.66
C SER A 50 -0.14 -14.43 -2.34
N GLY A 51 -1.03 -15.29 -1.84
CA GLY A 51 -0.87 -15.98 -0.57
C GLY A 51 -0.95 -15.05 0.65
N THR A 52 -1.38 -13.80 0.47
CA THR A 52 -1.60 -12.86 1.58
C THR A 52 -3.03 -12.99 2.09
N ARG A 53 -3.23 -12.63 3.34
CA ARG A 53 -4.56 -12.45 3.93
C ARG A 53 -4.96 -10.99 3.80
N VAL A 54 -6.26 -10.70 3.93
CA VAL A 54 -6.77 -9.33 3.83
C VAL A 54 -6.94 -8.76 5.23
N ALA A 55 -6.22 -7.68 5.51
CA ALA A 55 -6.27 -6.95 6.77
C ALA A 55 -7.45 -5.97 6.83
N LYS A 56 -7.86 -5.40 5.68
CA LYS A 56 -8.96 -4.43 5.59
C LYS A 56 -9.54 -4.40 4.17
N LEU A 57 -10.86 -4.21 4.04
CA LEU A 57 -11.47 -3.89 2.74
C LEU A 57 -11.17 -2.43 2.36
N GLY A 58 -10.90 -2.19 1.08
CA GLY A 58 -10.44 -0.91 0.57
C GLY A 58 -8.92 -0.85 0.43
N PHE A 59 -8.43 0.33 0.08
CA PHE A 59 -7.01 0.58 -0.08
C PHE A 59 -6.25 0.43 1.23
N CYS A 60 -4.99 0.01 1.14
CA CYS A 60 -4.10 0.16 2.28
C CYS A 60 -3.94 1.66 2.58
N GLU A 61 -3.89 1.96 3.88
CA GLU A 61 -3.68 3.31 4.34
C GLU A 61 -2.29 3.77 3.88
N VAL A 62 -2.23 4.67 2.91
CA VAL A 62 -0.96 5.25 2.41
C VAL A 62 -0.32 6.17 3.47
N GLY A 63 -0.95 6.33 4.63
CA GLY A 63 -0.57 7.26 5.68
C GLY A 63 -0.18 6.59 6.99
N ASN A 64 0.85 5.75 7.02
CA ASN A 64 1.76 5.65 8.18
C ASN A 64 3.04 4.82 7.93
N GLY A 65 3.22 4.24 6.74
CA GLY A 65 4.45 3.55 6.35
C GLY A 65 5.38 4.48 5.59
N GLY A 66 6.08 5.37 6.30
CA GLY A 66 7.15 6.20 5.74
C GLY A 66 8.36 5.38 5.29
N ASN A 67 8.20 4.57 4.25
CA ASN A 67 9.26 3.78 3.60
C ASN A 67 9.25 3.95 2.07
N GLY A 68 8.74 5.07 1.56
CA GLY A 68 9.41 5.69 0.42
C GLY A 68 10.78 6.16 0.89
N PRO A 69 11.86 6.05 0.10
CA PRO A 69 13.13 6.55 0.55
C PRO A 69 12.99 8.04 0.82
N VAL A 70 12.96 8.40 2.10
CA VAL A 70 13.27 9.73 2.61
C VAL A 70 14.65 10.19 2.09
N SER A 71 15.42 9.32 1.42
CA SER A 71 16.59 9.68 0.62
C SER A 71 16.30 10.71 -0.49
N GLY A 72 15.14 10.65 -1.17
CA GLY A 72 14.80 11.57 -2.27
C GLY A 72 14.36 12.97 -1.80
N GLN A 73 13.71 13.04 -0.63
CA GLN A 73 13.25 14.32 -0.07
C GLN A 73 14.29 14.98 0.85
N ALA A 74 15.11 14.21 1.57
CA ALA A 74 16.18 14.77 2.39
C ALA A 74 17.28 15.41 1.54
N LEU A 75 17.69 14.77 0.44
CA LEU A 75 18.69 15.35 -0.47
C LEU A 75 18.14 16.61 -1.16
N LEU A 76 16.86 16.63 -1.51
CA LEU A 76 16.21 17.82 -2.05
C LEU A 76 16.17 18.97 -1.03
N LEU A 77 15.85 18.69 0.23
CA LEU A 77 15.83 19.69 1.29
C LEU A 77 17.24 20.25 1.57
N VAL A 78 18.26 19.40 1.64
CA VAL A 78 19.66 19.84 1.80
C VAL A 78 20.10 20.70 0.61
N HIS A 79 19.74 20.30 -0.61
CA HIS A 79 20.06 21.07 -1.82
C HIS A 79 19.36 22.44 -1.82
N ILE A 80 18.08 22.50 -1.44
CA ILE A 80 17.32 23.77 -1.35
C ILE A 80 17.94 24.70 -0.30
N VAL A 81 18.24 24.21 0.90
CA VAL A 81 18.85 25.01 1.97
C VAL A 81 20.21 25.56 1.52
N TRP A 82 21.03 24.74 0.86
CA TRP A 82 22.32 25.16 0.33
C TRP A 82 22.19 26.26 -0.73
N LEU A 83 21.25 26.12 -1.67
CA LEU A 83 20.98 27.16 -2.68
C LEU A 83 20.51 28.48 -2.04
N ILE A 84 19.69 28.41 -0.99
CA ILE A 84 19.26 29.61 -0.24
C ILE A 84 20.47 30.28 0.41
N VAL A 85 21.30 29.51 1.13
CA VAL A 85 22.50 30.05 1.79
C VAL A 85 23.45 30.70 0.78
N LEU A 86 23.74 30.03 -0.35
CA LEU A 86 24.56 30.61 -1.40
C LEU A 86 23.95 31.87 -2.01
N GLY A 87 22.65 31.87 -2.30
CA GLY A 87 21.95 33.04 -2.82
C GLY A 87 22.00 34.23 -1.87
N PHE A 88 21.79 33.99 -0.57
CA PHE A 88 21.94 35.01 0.47
C PHE A 88 23.38 35.50 0.57
N SER A 89 24.38 34.62 0.61
CA SER A 89 25.78 35.04 0.64
C SER A 89 26.12 35.93 -0.55
N VAL A 90 25.64 35.59 -1.76
CA VAL A 90 25.80 36.37 -3.00
C VAL A 90 25.08 37.74 -2.94
N LEU A 91 23.89 37.77 -2.37
CA LEU A 91 23.09 39.00 -2.23
C LEU A 91 23.68 39.97 -1.21
N PHE A 92 24.20 39.44 -0.09
CA PHE A 92 24.72 40.23 1.03
C PHE A 92 26.22 40.58 0.88
N GLY A 93 26.89 40.14 -0.18
CA GLY A 93 28.30 40.50 -0.42
C GLY A 93 29.28 39.84 0.56
N LEU A 94 28.93 38.69 1.16
CA LEU A 94 29.76 38.01 2.17
C LEU A 94 30.86 37.12 1.54
N PHE A 95 31.35 37.48 0.35
CA PHE A 95 32.34 36.76 -0.44
C PHE A 95 33.47 37.69 -0.88
#